data_AF-A0A3D4KAP8-F1
#
_entry.id   AF-A0A3D4KAP8-F1
#
_cell.length_a   1.000
_cell.length_b   1.000
_cell.length_c   1.000
_cell.angle_alpha   90.00
_cell.angle_beta   90.00
_cell.angle_gamma   90.00
#
_symmetry.space_group_name_H-M   'P 1'
#
loop_
_entity.id
_entity.type
_entity.pdbx_description
1 polymer ?
#
loop_
_entity_poly.entity_id
_entity_poly.type
_entity_poly.pdbx_seq_one_letter_code
_entity_poly.pdbx_strand_id
1 'polypeptide(L)'
;MFFKLPSKFNYLMKKLIFVISSFLIFASDANAITVNKIVIDGNQRVESSTIEAFLAVSKGQNVSKDELDEAFRRTFETGLFKDLTLNIEDSTLFVKVVENPVV
;
A
#
# COMPACT_ATOMS: atom_id res chain seq x y z
N MET A 1 4.12 56.70 -26.96
CA MET A 1 3.62 56.96 -25.59
C MET A 1 3.18 55.63 -25.01
N PHE A 2 3.92 55.06 -24.07
CA PHE A 2 3.62 53.72 -23.51
C PHE A 2 2.63 53.84 -22.36
N PHE A 3 1.42 53.31 -22.55
CA PHE A 3 0.35 53.30 -21.54
C PHE A 3 0.67 52.21 -20.51
N LYS A 4 1.04 52.61 -19.29
CA LYS A 4 1.43 51.71 -18.20
C LYS A 4 0.17 51.35 -17.40
N LEU A 5 -0.23 50.07 -17.41
CA LEU A 5 -1.41 49.60 -16.67
C LEU A 5 -1.23 49.77 -15.13
N PRO A 6 -2.30 50.06 -14.37
CA PRO A 6 -2.23 50.33 -12.93
C PRO A 6 -1.92 49.08 -12.08
N SER A 7 -1.08 49.26 -11.06
CA SER A 7 -0.41 48.21 -10.26
C SER A 7 -1.31 47.31 -9.41
N LYS A 8 -2.54 47.74 -9.05
CA LYS A 8 -3.47 46.92 -8.26
C LYS A 8 -4.03 45.71 -9.03
N PHE A 9 -4.10 45.80 -10.36
CA PHE A 9 -4.55 44.72 -11.24
C PHE A 9 -3.60 43.50 -11.15
N ASN A 10 -2.28 43.76 -11.13
CA ASN A 10 -1.27 42.71 -10.99
C ASN A 10 -1.27 42.03 -9.62
N TYR A 11 -1.71 42.72 -8.56
CA TYR A 11 -1.75 42.15 -7.21
C TYR A 11 -2.94 41.20 -7.03
N LEU A 12 -4.12 41.56 -7.57
CA LEU A 12 -5.32 40.72 -7.51
C LEU A 12 -5.17 39.46 -8.40
N MET A 13 -4.57 39.62 -9.59
CA MET A 13 -4.26 38.49 -10.48
C MET A 13 -3.22 37.54 -9.88
N LYS A 14 -2.20 38.07 -9.18
CA LYS A 14 -1.20 37.25 -8.47
C LYS A 14 -1.78 36.51 -7.25
N LYS A 15 -2.72 37.11 -6.50
CA LYS A 15 -3.43 36.42 -5.42
C LYS A 15 -4.30 35.27 -5.93
N LEU A 16 -4.96 35.45 -7.08
CA LEU A 16 -5.78 34.41 -7.70
C LEU A 16 -4.94 33.22 -8.17
N ILE A 17 -3.76 33.48 -8.74
CA ILE A 17 -2.78 32.44 -9.12
C ILE A 17 -2.20 31.72 -7.89
N PHE A 18 -1.95 32.43 -6.80
CA PHE A 18 -1.39 31.86 -5.57
C PHE A 18 -2.35 30.89 -4.85
N VAL A 19 -3.66 31.17 -4.86
CA VAL A 19 -4.67 30.31 -4.20
C VAL A 19 -4.91 29.00 -4.97
N ILE A 20 -4.86 29.03 -6.31
CA ILE A 20 -5.04 27.83 -7.15
C ILE A 20 -3.80 26.92 -7.08
N SER A 21 -2.60 27.51 -6.98
CA SER A 21 -1.34 26.75 -6.86
C SER A 21 -1.21 26.00 -5.54
N SER A 22 -1.93 26.39 -4.48
CA SER A 22 -1.84 25.77 -3.15
C SER A 22 -2.62 24.46 -3.02
N PHE A 23 -3.38 24.05 -4.04
CA PHE A 23 -4.25 22.86 -3.97
C PHE A 23 -3.67 21.63 -4.71
N LEU A 24 -2.46 21.71 -5.25
CA LEU A 24 -1.93 20.64 -6.08
C LEU A 24 -0.82 19.88 -5.36
N ILE A 25 -1.07 18.58 -5.22
CA ILE A 25 -0.14 17.45 -5.08
C ILE A 25 -0.17 16.79 -3.70
N PHE A 26 -1.17 15.91 -3.51
CA PHE A 26 -0.96 14.64 -2.84
C PHE A 26 -0.90 13.57 -3.93
N ALA A 27 0.30 13.32 -4.49
CA ALA A 27 0.53 12.14 -5.29
C ALA A 27 1.01 11.04 -4.33
N SER A 28 0.23 9.97 -4.17
CA SER A 28 0.71 8.75 -3.52
C SER A 28 1.52 7.95 -4.54
N ASP A 29 2.77 7.64 -4.22
CA ASP A 29 3.61 6.76 -5.02
C ASP A 29 3.06 5.32 -4.95
N ALA A 30 2.19 4.96 -5.88
CA ALA A 30 1.67 3.60 -6.04
C ALA A 30 2.71 2.71 -6.75
N ASN A 31 3.78 2.36 -6.04
CA ASN A 31 4.72 1.33 -6.49
C ASN A 31 4.12 -0.04 -6.18
N ALA A 32 3.59 -0.72 -7.20
CA ALA A 32 3.12 -2.10 -7.10
C ALA A 32 4.19 -3.06 -7.62
N ILE A 33 4.39 -4.19 -6.93
CA ILE A 33 5.35 -5.24 -7.30
C ILE A 33 4.56 -6.47 -7.75
N THR A 34 4.96 -7.07 -8.87
CA THR A 34 4.38 -8.34 -9.32
C THR A 34 4.87 -9.49 -8.42
N VAL A 35 3.95 -10.17 -7.76
CA VAL A 35 4.23 -11.37 -6.95
C VAL A 35 4.07 -12.61 -7.82
N ASN A 36 5.16 -13.33 -8.08
CA ASN A 36 5.14 -14.55 -8.92
C ASN A 36 5.17 -15.83 -8.09
N LYS A 37 5.62 -15.74 -6.83
CA LYS A 37 5.75 -16.87 -5.93
C LYS A 37 5.31 -16.46 -4.53
N ILE A 38 4.68 -17.38 -3.82
CA ILE A 38 4.32 -17.25 -2.41
C ILE A 38 5.01 -18.39 -1.67
N VAL A 39 5.72 -18.07 -0.59
CA VAL A 39 6.42 -19.03 0.28
C VAL A 39 5.93 -18.82 1.69
N ILE A 40 5.34 -19.86 2.28
CA ILE A 40 4.78 -19.83 3.62
C ILE A 40 5.65 -20.71 4.53
N ASP A 41 6.00 -20.17 5.69
CA ASP A 41 6.81 -20.84 6.71
C ASP A 41 6.23 -20.62 8.12
N GLY A 42 6.46 -21.59 9.01
CA GLY A 42 6.03 -21.58 10.41
C GLY A 42 4.61 -22.09 10.68
N ASN A 43 3.81 -22.37 9.64
CA ASN A 43 2.52 -23.04 9.80
C ASN A 43 2.72 -24.53 10.12
N GLN A 44 1.88 -25.07 11.01
CA GLN A 44 1.95 -26.45 11.47
C GLN A 44 0.58 -27.14 11.38
N ARG A 45 -0.49 -26.46 11.79
CA ARG A 45 -1.86 -26.98 11.76
C ARG A 45 -2.70 -26.30 10.69
N VAL A 46 -2.42 -25.04 10.38
CA VAL A 46 -3.11 -24.30 9.32
C VAL A 46 -2.44 -24.63 7.99
N GLU A 47 -3.23 -25.05 7.01
CA GLU A 47 -2.74 -25.35 5.67
C GLU A 47 -2.25 -24.09 4.96
N SER A 48 -1.16 -24.21 4.18
CA SER A 48 -0.62 -23.08 3.41
C SER A 48 -1.67 -22.50 2.45
N SER A 49 -2.50 -23.34 1.82
CA SER A 49 -3.59 -22.88 0.95
C SER A 49 -4.64 -22.05 1.68
N THR A 50 -4.86 -22.31 2.96
CA THR A 50 -5.79 -21.52 3.78
C THR A 50 -5.20 -20.15 4.09
N ILE A 51 -3.89 -20.08 4.36
CA ILE A 51 -3.17 -18.82 4.54
C ILE A 51 -3.19 -17.99 3.24
N GLU A 52 -2.94 -18.62 2.08
CA GLU A 52 -3.05 -17.96 0.76
C GLU A 52 -4.45 -17.37 0.55
N ALA A 53 -5.50 -18.09 0.95
CA ALA A 53 -6.88 -17.60 0.85
C ALA A 53 -7.14 -16.35 1.73
N PHE A 54 -6.54 -16.27 2.92
CA PHE A 54 -6.68 -15.09 3.80
C PHE A 54 -5.91 -13.86 3.29
N LEU A 55 -4.72 -14.08 2.72
CA LEU A 55 -3.93 -13.01 2.11
C LEU A 55 -4.69 -12.34 0.96
N ALA A 56 -5.47 -13.13 0.22
CA ALA A 56 -6.14 -12.69 -1.02
C ALA A 56 -5.15 -12.11 -2.05
N VAL A 57 -3.94 -12.66 -2.07
CA VAL A 57 -2.89 -12.33 -3.04
C VAL A 57 -2.70 -13.53 -3.96
N SER A 58 -2.78 -13.31 -5.26
CA SER A 58 -2.59 -14.35 -6.27
C SER A 58 -1.24 -14.23 -6.97
N LYS A 59 -0.71 -15.37 -7.46
CA LYS A 59 0.48 -15.38 -8.32
C LYS A 59 0.19 -14.61 -9.61
N GLY A 60 1.14 -13.80 -10.05
CA GLY A 60 1.01 -12.88 -11.18
C GLY A 60 0.26 -11.58 -10.87
N GLN A 61 -0.20 -11.37 -9.64
CA GLN A 61 -0.85 -10.12 -9.23
C GLN A 61 0.20 -9.03 -8.97
N ASN A 62 -0.11 -7.81 -9.41
CA ASN A 62 0.58 -6.62 -8.94
C ASN A 62 0.05 -6.25 -7.56
N VAL A 63 0.92 -6.25 -6.56
CA VAL A 63 0.60 -5.97 -5.17
C VAL A 63 1.24 -4.65 -4.79
N SER A 64 0.41 -3.68 -4.46
CA SER A 64 0.81 -2.41 -3.85
C SER A 64 1.07 -2.58 -2.35
N LYS A 65 1.72 -1.57 -1.75
CA LYS A 65 1.93 -1.55 -0.30
C LYS A 65 0.62 -1.59 0.48
N ASP A 66 -0.39 -0.82 0.05
CA ASP A 66 -1.69 -0.77 0.72
C ASP A 66 -2.41 -2.13 0.66
N GLU A 67 -2.31 -2.85 -0.46
CA GLU A 67 -2.84 -4.21 -0.59
C GLU A 67 -2.08 -5.21 0.30
N LEU A 68 -0.77 -5.06 0.46
CA LEU A 68 0.01 -5.91 1.37
C LEU A 68 -0.36 -5.66 2.84
N ASP A 69 -0.57 -4.39 3.22
CA ASP A 69 -1.02 -4.00 4.56
C ASP A 69 -2.45 -4.51 4.83
N GLU A 70 -3.33 -4.49 3.84
CA GLU A 70 -4.65 -5.10 3.93
C GLU A 70 -4.59 -6.63 4.07
N ALA A 71 -3.74 -7.29 3.29
CA ALA A 71 -3.51 -8.74 3.38
C ALA A 71 -2.99 -9.14 4.78
N PHE A 72 -2.07 -8.35 5.34
CA PHE A 72 -1.60 -8.50 6.72
C PHE A 72 -2.77 -8.40 7.70
N ARG A 73 -3.52 -7.29 7.66
CA ARG A 73 -4.62 -7.04 8.59
C ARG A 73 -5.65 -8.16 8.56
N ARG A 74 -6.15 -8.51 7.36
CA ARG A 74 -7.16 -9.55 7.18
C ARG A 74 -6.71 -10.90 7.72
N THR A 75 -5.45 -11.26 7.47
CA THR A 75 -4.89 -12.55 7.92
C THR A 75 -4.67 -12.56 9.43
N PHE A 76 -4.18 -11.46 10.00
CA PHE A 76 -3.95 -11.34 11.44
C PHE A 76 -5.26 -11.32 12.25
N GLU A 77 -6.29 -10.64 11.74
CA GLU A 77 -7.62 -10.55 12.35
C GLU A 77 -8.37 -11.89 12.43
N THR A 78 -7.91 -12.92 11.71
CA THR A 78 -8.44 -14.29 11.88
C THR A 78 -8.22 -14.83 13.30
N GLY A 79 -7.25 -14.28 14.05
CA GLY A 79 -6.88 -14.76 15.37
C GLY A 79 -6.17 -16.11 15.37
N LEU A 80 -5.77 -16.64 14.22
CA LEU A 80 -5.08 -17.92 14.12
C LEU A 80 -3.58 -17.82 14.41
N PHE A 81 -3.01 -16.63 14.28
CA PHE A 81 -1.58 -16.39 14.43
C PHE A 81 -1.32 -15.34 15.49
N LYS A 82 -0.29 -15.55 16.33
CA LYS A 82 0.19 -14.57 17.31
C LYS A 82 1.26 -13.64 16.72
N ASP A 83 1.88 -14.07 15.63
CA ASP A 83 2.87 -13.31 14.88
C ASP A 83 2.72 -13.64 13.38
N LEU A 84 2.87 -12.60 12.55
CA LEU A 84 2.77 -12.65 11.09
C LEU A 84 3.77 -11.65 10.53
N THR A 85 4.55 -12.05 9.53
CA THR A 85 5.42 -11.14 8.78
C THR A 85 5.24 -11.40 7.29
N LEU A 86 5.02 -10.32 6.54
CA LEU A 86 4.94 -10.32 5.08
C LEU A 86 6.13 -9.54 4.53
N ASN A 87 6.85 -10.13 3.58
CA ASN A 87 7.98 -9.48 2.93
C ASN A 87 8.06 -9.89 1.46
N ILE A 88 8.34 -8.94 0.57
CA ILE A 88 8.50 -9.22 -0.86
C ILE A 88 9.98 -9.04 -1.22
N GLU A 89 10.60 -10.11 -1.69
CA GLU A 89 11.98 -10.12 -2.20
C GLU A 89 11.98 -10.84 -3.56
N ASP A 90 12.59 -10.24 -4.58
CA ASP A 90 12.72 -10.82 -5.93
C ASP A 90 11.40 -11.40 -6.48
N SER A 91 10.31 -10.63 -6.41
CA SER A 91 8.95 -11.05 -6.82
C SER A 91 8.39 -12.27 -6.07
N THR A 92 8.97 -12.62 -4.91
CA THR A 92 8.49 -13.68 -4.02
C THR A 92 7.93 -13.05 -2.75
N LEU A 93 6.66 -13.33 -2.44
CA LEU A 93 6.03 -13.00 -1.16
C LEU A 93 6.39 -14.09 -0.15
N PHE A 94 7.25 -13.74 0.81
CA PHE A 94 7.55 -14.55 1.99
C PHE A 94 6.56 -14.24 3.10
N VAL A 95 5.93 -15.30 3.61
CA VAL A 95 4.92 -15.27 4.66
C VAL A 95 5.45 -16.10 5.82
N LYS A 96 5.79 -15.45 6.93
CA LYS A 96 6.18 -16.14 8.15
C LYS A 96 5.06 -16.02 9.17
N VAL A 97 4.66 -17.13 9.76
CA VAL A 97 3.61 -17.15 10.79
C VAL A 97 4.06 -17.87 12.04
N VAL A 98 3.47 -17.49 13.16
CA VAL A 98 3.50 -18.31 14.38
C VAL A 98 2.06 -18.51 14.86
N GLU A 99 1.61 -19.76 14.86
CA GLU A 99 0.24 -20.11 15.25
C GLU A 99 -0.04 -19.79 16.74
N ASN A 100 -1.28 -19.43 17.01
CA ASN A 100 -1.81 -19.38 18.37
C ASN A 100 -1.89 -20.80 18.95
N PRO A 101 -1.61 -20.98 20.26
CA PRO A 101 -1.77 -22.27 20.91
C PRO A 101 -3.25 -22.67 20.91
N VAL A 102 -3.51 -23.95 20.65
CA VAL A 102 -4.82 -24.55 20.90
C VAL A 102 -4.88 -24.90 22.37
N VAL A 103 -5.85 -24.34 23.10
CA VAL A 103 -6.13 -24.64 24.52
C VAL A 103 -7.12 -25.77 24.68
#